data_AF-A0A8S3CES4-F1
#
_entry.id   AF-A0A8S3CES4-F1
#
_cell.length_a   1.000
_cell.length_b   1.000
_cell.length_c   1.000
_cell.angle_alpha   90.00
_cell.angle_beta   90.00
_cell.angle_gamma   90.00
#
_symmetry.space_group_name_H-M   'P 1'
#
loop_
_entity.id
_entity.type
_entity.pdbx_description
1 polymer ?
#
loop_
_entity_poly.entity_id
_entity_poly.type
_entity_poly.pdbx_seq_one_letter_code
_entity_poly.pdbx_strand_id
1 'polypeptide(L)' 'VPSGASTGIYEALELRDGDKAVHMGKGVEKAVANVQILGKMIVE' A
#
# COMPACT_ATOMS: atom_id res chain seq x y z
N VAL A 1 2.34 -6.53 7.19
CA VAL A 1 3.30 -5.44 6.96
C VAL A 1 3.02 -4.33 7.97
N PRO A 2 4.01 -3.83 8.74
CA PRO A 2 3.80 -2.74 9.68
C PRO A 2 3.70 -1.38 8.96
N SER A 3 3.01 -0.42 9.58
CA SER A 3 2.97 0.97 9.10
C SER A 3 4.27 1.70 9.47
N GLY A 4 4.82 2.48 8.55
CA GLY A 4 5.94 3.37 8.85
C GLY A 4 5.49 4.60 9.67
N ALA A 5 6.35 5.05 10.58
CA ALA A 5 6.28 6.39 11.17
C ALA A 5 7.56 7.19 10.90
N SER A 6 8.59 6.53 10.35
CA SER A 6 9.89 7.12 10.03
C SER A 6 9.78 8.08 8.84
N THR A 7 10.58 9.14 8.87
CA THR A 7 10.68 10.14 7.80
C THR A 7 11.96 9.96 6.97
N GLY A 8 12.52 8.75 6.95
CA GLY A 8 13.74 8.44 6.19
C GLY A 8 13.51 8.68 4.70
N ILE A 9 14.24 9.64 4.13
CA ILE A 9 14.06 10.06 2.72
C ILE A 9 14.45 9.00 1.69
N TYR A 10 15.13 7.94 2.14
CA TYR A 10 15.58 6.81 1.32
C TYR A 10 14.81 5.51 1.59
N GLU A 11 13.75 5.56 2.41
CA GLU A 11 12.93 4.39 2.66
C GLU A 11 12.01 4.09 1.47
N ALA A 12 11.65 2.81 1.32
CA ALA A 12 10.64 2.42 0.36
C ALA A 12 9.28 3.04 0.74
N LEU A 13 8.55 3.54 -0.26
CA LEU A 13 7.27 4.22 -0.03
C LEU A 13 6.16 3.22 0.32
N GLU A 14 5.42 3.50 1.39
CA GLU A 14 4.15 2.82 1.65
C GLU A 14 3.01 3.39 0.78
N LEU A 15 2.30 2.52 0.06
CA LEU A 15 1.19 2.93 -0.80
C LEU A 15 -0.09 3.12 0.03
N ARG A 16 -0.59 4.36 0.04
CA ARG A 16 -1.86 4.76 0.65
C ARG A 16 -2.85 5.23 -0.41
N ASP A 17 -4.13 4.98 -0.17
CA ASP A 17 -5.18 5.29 -1.16
C ASP A 17 -5.44 6.79 -1.31
N GLY A 18 -5.27 7.55 -0.22
CA GLY A 18 -5.43 9.01 -0.18
C GLY A 18 -6.88 9.51 -0.15
N ASP A 19 -7.87 8.61 -0.14
CA ASP A 19 -9.28 8.98 -0.03
C ASP A 19 -9.64 9.40 1.40
N LYS A 20 -9.83 10.71 1.61
CA LYS A 20 -10.14 11.27 2.93
C LYS A 20 -11.46 10.77 3.51
N ALA A 21 -12.41 10.35 2.66
CA ALA A 21 -13.70 9.82 3.12
C ALA A 21 -13.56 8.43 3.76
N VAL A 22 -12.49 7.69 3.43
CA VAL A 22 -12.27 6.31 3.86
C VAL A 22 -11.02 6.23 4.72
N HIS A 23 -11.16 5.75 5.96
CA HIS A 23 -10.05 5.59 6.90
C HIS A 23 -9.14 6.83 7.03
N MET A 24 -9.72 8.04 6.91
CA MET A 24 -8.99 9.31 6.95
C MET A 24 -7.84 9.41 5.91
N GLY A 25 -8.00 8.80 4.73
CA GLY A 25 -6.97 8.79 3.69
C GLY A 25 -5.92 7.69 3.82
N LYS A 26 -6.02 6.84 4.85
CA LYS A 26 -5.00 5.82 5.19
C LYS A 26 -5.32 4.42 4.67
N GLY A 27 -6.32 4.29 3.80
CA GLY A 27 -6.66 3.04 3.11
C GLY A 27 -5.48 2.45 2.34
N VAL A 28 -5.52 1.14 2.08
CA VAL A 28 -4.48 0.37 1.39
C VAL A 28 -5.05 -0.57 0.32
N GLU A 29 -6.26 -0.32 -0.16
CA GLU A 29 -6.97 -1.17 -1.11
C GLU A 29 -6.21 -1.30 -2.43
N LYS A 30 -5.59 -0.21 -2.91
CA LYS A 30 -4.73 -0.25 -4.11
C LYS A 30 -3.52 -1.17 -3.92
N ALA A 31 -2.91 -1.17 -2.73
CA ALA A 31 -1.78 -2.04 -2.43
C ALA A 31 -2.19 -3.53 -2.44
N VAL A 32 -3.36 -3.84 -1.87
CA VAL A 32 -3.93 -5.20 -1.89
C VAL A 32 -4.24 -5.65 -3.32
N ALA A 33 -4.84 -4.79 -4.14
CA ALA A 33 -5.12 -5.10 -5.54
C ALA A 33 -3.85 -5.43 -6.33
N ASN A 34 -2.77 -4.68 -6.12
CA ASN A 34 -1.48 -4.97 -6.74
C ASN A 34 -0.93 -6.35 -6.35
N VAL A 35 -1.03 -6.73 -5.07
CA VAL A 35 -0.60 -8.06 -4.61
C VAL A 35 -1.40 -9.17 -5.29
N GLN A 36 -2.70 -8.99 -5.51
CA GLN A 36 -3.51 -9.99 -6.23
C GLN A 36 -3.07 -10.15 -7.69
N ILE A 37 -2.73 -9.05 -8.37
CA ILE A 37 -2.22 -9.08 -9.74
C ILE A 37 -0.88 -9.81 -9.80
N LEU A 38 0.06 -9.42 -8.93
CA LEU A 38 1.38 -10.05 -8.84
C LEU A 38 1.25 -11.54 -8.46
N GLY A 39 0.36 -11.87 -7.53
CA GLY A 39 0.11 -13.24 -7.12
C GLY A 39 -0.31 -14.12 -8.29
N LYS A 40 -1.21 -13.63 -9.17
CA LYS A 40 -1.58 -14.36 -10.40
C LYS A 40 -0.37 -14.57 -11.32
N MET A 41 0.41 -13.51 -11.55
CA MET A 41 1.59 -13.56 -12.42
C MET A 41 2.74 -14.44 -11.90
N ILE A 42 2.80 -14.70 -10.60
CA ILE A 42 3.87 -15.49 -9.98
C ILE A 42 3.49 -16.97 -9.88
N VAL A 43 2.18 -17.26 -9.78
CA VAL A 43 1.66 -18.63 -9.59
C VAL A 43 1.38 -19.33 -10.92
N GLU A 44 1.03 -18.58 -11.97
CA GLU A 44 0.87 -19.08 -13.35
C GLU A 44 2.18 -18.95 -14.14
#